data_AF-A0A0T6YJM9-F1
#
_entry.id   AF-A0A0T6YJM9-F1
#
_cell.length_a   1.000
_cell.length_b   1.000
_cell.length_c   1.000
_cell.angle_alpha   90.00
_cell.angle_beta   90.00
_cell.angle_gamma   90.00
#
_symmetry.space_group_name_H-M   'P 1'
#
loop_
_entity.id
_entity.type
_entity.pdbx_description
1 polymer ?
#
loop_
_entity_poly.entity_id
_entity_poly.type
_entity_poly.pdbx_seq_one_letter_code
_entity_poly.pdbx_strand_id
1 'polypeptide(L)'
;MPFWSSLSRARLIIDRIPTYRSFTPHQLSLDVFVDRWLPGLEKDNLVIGTNWSSATATGFDFAPADVRRRLQSLRPIVRQHQ
;
A
#
# COMPACT_ATOMS: atom_id res chain seq x y z
N MET A 1 5.96 -6.06 1.31
CA MET A 1 5.50 -5.67 -0.04
C MET A 1 5.23 -4.17 -0.07
N PRO A 2 5.84 -3.37 -0.97
CA PRO A 2 5.68 -1.93 -0.96
C PRO A 2 4.46 -1.44 -1.77
N PHE A 3 3.78 -0.41 -1.26
CA PHE A 3 2.64 0.24 -1.87
C PHE A 3 2.78 1.76 -1.80
N TRP A 4 2.39 2.45 -2.87
CA TRP A 4 2.37 3.91 -2.94
C TRP A 4 0.97 4.41 -3.26
N SER A 5 0.60 5.54 -2.65
CA SER A 5 -0.70 6.18 -2.90
C SER A 5 -0.75 6.95 -4.23
N SER A 6 0.37 7.14 -4.91
CA SER A 6 0.42 7.77 -6.23
C SER A 6 1.45 7.13 -7.15
N LEU A 7 1.13 7.10 -8.45
CA LEU A 7 2.02 6.61 -9.49
C LEU A 7 3.35 7.38 -9.53
N SER A 8 3.30 8.70 -9.34
CA SER A 8 4.48 9.57 -9.31
C SER A 8 5.48 9.17 -8.24
N ARG A 9 5.01 8.76 -7.04
CA ARG A 9 5.87 8.31 -5.95
C ARG A 9 6.49 6.95 -6.25
N ALA A 10 5.70 6.01 -6.77
CA ALA A 10 6.22 4.70 -7.18
C ALA A 10 7.30 4.83 -8.28
N ARG A 11 7.03 5.67 -9.29
CA ARG A 11 7.97 5.97 -10.38
C ARG A 11 9.28 6.54 -9.85
N LEU A 12 9.20 7.50 -8.92
CA LEU A 12 10.37 8.13 -8.32
C LEU A 12 11.33 7.11 -7.70
N ILE A 13 10.81 6.08 -7.03
CA ILE A 13 11.61 5.02 -6.41
C ILE A 13 12.23 4.11 -7.47
N ILE A 14 11.44 3.69 -8.45
CA ILE A 14 11.90 2.84 -9.57
C ILE A 14 13.05 3.50 -10.34
N ASP A 15 12.94 4.80 -10.62
CA ASP A 15 13.95 5.53 -11.39
C ASP A 15 15.25 5.71 -10.60
N ARG A 16 15.13 5.98 -9.29
CA ARG A 16 16.26 6.36 -8.43
C ARG A 16 17.02 5.18 -7.84
N ILE A 17 16.37 4.05 -7.57
CA ILE A 17 16.98 2.93 -6.88
C ILE A 17 17.24 1.80 -7.89
N PRO A 18 18.51 1.46 -8.19
CA PRO A 18 18.84 0.47 -9.21
C PRO A 18 18.11 -0.87 -9.07
N THR A 19 17.93 -1.37 -7.85
CA THR A 19 17.23 -2.63 -7.55
C THR A 19 15.76 -2.61 -7.96
N TYR A 20 15.14 -1.43 -8.07
CA TYR A 20 13.74 -1.28 -8.46
C TYR A 20 13.53 -1.03 -9.96
N ARG A 21 14.59 -0.81 -10.75
CA ARG A 21 14.48 -0.41 -12.17
C ARG A 21 13.81 -1.44 -13.08
N SER A 22 13.85 -2.72 -12.71
CA SER A 22 13.18 -3.80 -13.45
C SER A 22 11.69 -3.94 -13.13
N PHE A 23 11.17 -3.17 -12.15
CA PHE A 23 9.78 -3.25 -11.74
C PHE A 23 8.91 -2.28 -12.53
N THR A 24 7.67 -2.71 -12.77
CA THR A 24 6.60 -1.86 -13.32
C THR A 24 5.54 -1.65 -12.24
N PRO A 25 5.12 -0.40 -11.95
CA PRO A 25 4.08 -0.15 -10.98
C PRO A 25 2.73 -0.56 -11.56
N HIS A 26 1.95 -1.27 -10.77
CA HIS A 26 0.58 -1.64 -11.11
C HIS A 26 -0.40 -0.83 -10.27
N GLN A 27 -1.30 -0.12 -10.94
CA GLN A 27 -2.36 0.61 -10.26
C GLN A 27 -3.43 -0.37 -9.78
N LEU A 28 -3.82 -0.24 -8.52
CA LEU A 28 -4.86 -1.04 -7.88
C LEU A 28 -5.95 -0.09 -7.37
N SER A 29 -7.21 -0.49 -7.50
CA SER A 29 -8.29 0.20 -6.78
C SER A 29 -8.17 -0.05 -5.28
N LEU A 30 -8.71 0.86 -4.48
CA LEU A 30 -8.69 0.71 -3.02
C LEU A 30 -9.47 -0.53 -2.58
N ASP A 31 -10.59 -0.85 -3.24
CA ASP A 31 -11.41 -2.02 -2.88
C ASP A 31 -10.67 -3.32 -3.20
N VAL A 32 -9.98 -3.42 -4.35
CA VAL A 32 -9.11 -4.57 -4.66
C VAL A 32 -7.97 -4.71 -3.65
N PHE A 33 -7.38 -3.59 -3.23
CA PHE A 33 -6.34 -3.58 -2.21
C PHE A 33 -6.87 -4.14 -0.88
N VAL A 34 -8.03 -3.68 -0.42
CA VAL A 34 -8.63 -4.11 0.84
C VAL A 34 -9.12 -5.56 0.79
N ASP A 35 -9.81 -5.95 -0.28
CA ASP A 35 -10.54 -7.22 -0.34
C ASP A 35 -9.67 -8.40 -0.80
N ARG A 36 -8.60 -8.13 -1.55
CA ARG A 36 -7.73 -9.20 -2.10
C ARG A 36 -6.31 -9.14 -1.57
N TRP A 37 -5.70 -7.96 -1.54
CA TRP A 37 -4.30 -7.85 -1.17
C TRP A 37 -4.08 -7.95 0.34
N LEU A 38 -4.86 -7.24 1.16
CA LEU A 38 -4.68 -7.33 2.63
C LEU A 38 -4.84 -8.76 3.16
N PRO A 39 -5.88 -9.53 2.79
CA PRO A 39 -6.03 -10.91 3.28
C PRO A 39 -4.93 -11.84 2.76
N GLY A 40 -4.50 -11.67 1.50
CA GLY A 40 -3.40 -12.45 0.93
C GLY A 40 -2.09 -12.21 1.66
N LEU A 41 -1.72 -10.94 1.88
CA LEU A 41 -0.51 -10.59 2.62
C LEU A 41 -0.55 -11.06 4.08
N GLU A 42 -1.73 -11.03 4.71
CA GLU A 42 -1.92 -11.55 6.06
C GLU A 42 -1.69 -13.07 6.12
N LYS A 43 -2.25 -13.82 5.15
CA LYS A 43 -2.05 -15.26 5.02
C LYS A 43 -0.57 -15.62 4.78
N ASP A 44 0.13 -14.80 4.01
CA ASP A 44 1.54 -15.01 3.68
C ASP A 44 2.49 -14.44 4.77
N ASN A 45 1.95 -13.90 5.87
CA ASN A 45 2.68 -13.25 6.97
C ASN A 45 3.62 -12.12 6.49
N LEU A 46 3.17 -11.35 5.50
CA LEU A 46 3.91 -10.23 4.90
C LEU A 46 3.44 -8.88 5.44
N VAL A 47 4.40 -7.99 5.65
CA VAL A 47 4.15 -6.58 6.00
C VAL A 47 3.97 -5.70 4.78
N ILE A 48 3.24 -4.60 4.97
CA ILE A 48 2.96 -3.59 3.94
C ILE A 48 3.90 -2.41 4.16
N GLY A 49 4.82 -2.22 3.22
CA GLY A 49 5.67 -1.04 3.17
C GLY A 49 4.91 0.13 2.55
N THR A 50 4.57 1.13 3.35
CA THR A 50 3.71 2.24 2.89
C THR A 50 4.52 3.47 2.53
N ASN A 51 4.33 3.95 1.30
CA ASN A 51 4.93 5.18 0.79
C ASN A 51 6.43 5.31 1.10
N TRP A 52 7.16 4.19 1.00
CA TRP A 52 8.60 4.17 1.20
C TRP A 52 9.27 5.26 0.36
N SER A 53 10.13 6.03 1.01
CA SER A 53 10.78 7.19 0.44
C SER A 53 12.12 7.43 1.11
N SER A 54 13.20 7.43 0.34
CA SER A 54 14.57 7.81 0.69
C SER A 54 15.50 7.22 -0.37
N ALA A 55 16.81 7.48 -0.28
CA ALA A 55 17.82 6.82 -1.14
C ALA A 55 17.82 5.28 -1.02
N THR A 56 17.22 4.73 0.04
CA THR A 56 17.17 3.30 0.33
C THR A 56 15.75 2.71 0.27
N ALA A 57 14.74 3.48 -0.16
CA ALA A 57 13.33 3.10 -0.11
C ALA A 57 12.92 2.55 1.27
N THR A 58 13.25 3.31 2.32
CA THR A 58 12.78 3.02 3.67
C THR A 58 11.46 3.75 3.95
N GLY A 59 10.67 3.20 4.85
CA GLY A 59 9.45 3.83 5.33
C GLY A 59 8.78 2.98 6.40
N PHE A 60 7.49 3.21 6.62
CA PHE A 60 6.77 2.48 7.65
C PHE A 60 6.20 1.17 7.13
N ASP A 61 6.45 0.12 7.90
CA ASP A 61 5.86 -1.18 7.71
C ASP A 61 4.70 -1.37 8.66
N PHE A 62 3.56 -1.78 8.11
CA PHE A 62 2.35 -2.03 8.87
C PHE A 62 1.87 -3.46 8.62
N ALA A 63 1.33 -4.08 9.67
CA ALA A 63 0.59 -5.31 9.51
C ALA A 63 -0.67 -5.03 8.66
N PRO A 64 -1.11 -5.97 7.80
CA PRO A 64 -2.33 -5.82 7.00
C PRO A 64 -3.57 -5.43 7.84
N ALA A 65 -3.70 -5.99 9.04
CA ALA A 65 -4.79 -5.67 9.98
C ALA A 65 -4.78 -4.20 10.44
N ASP A 66 -3.59 -3.63 10.67
CA ASP A 66 -3.46 -2.23 11.09
C ASP A 66 -3.83 -1.27 9.96
N VAL A 67 -3.43 -1.60 8.72
CA VAL A 67 -3.81 -0.82 7.54
C VAL A 67 -5.32 -0.85 7.35
N ARG A 68 -5.96 -2.04 7.47
CA ARG A 68 -7.42 -2.20 7.38
C ARG A 68 -8.14 -1.33 8.40
N ARG A 69 -7.73 -1.39 9.66
CA ARG A 69 -8.32 -0.61 10.76
C ARG A 69 -8.23 0.90 10.50
N ARG A 70 -7.09 1.39 10.01
CA ARG A 70 -6.91 2.81 9.67
C ARG A 70 -7.80 3.25 8.52
N LEU A 71 -7.89 2.45 7.46
CA LEU A 71 -8.77 2.74 6.32
C LEU A 71 -10.24 2.82 6.73
N GLN A 72 -10.69 1.93 7.63
CA GLN A 72 -12.03 1.94 8.18
C GLN A 72 -12.28 3.18 9.05
N SER A 73 -11.30 3.62 9.84
CA SER A 73 -11.44 4.82 10.67
C SER A 73 -11.52 6.12 9.85
N LEU A 74 -10.95 6.13 8.64
CA LEU A 74 -10.91 7.29 7.74
C LEU A 74 -12.12 7.35 6.79
N ARG A 75 -12.83 6.24 6.59
CA ARG A 75 -14.11 6.25 5.87
C ARG A 75 -15.20 6.67 6.88
N PRO A 76 -15.78 7.88 6.80
CA PRO A 76 -16.92 8.18 7.64
C PRO A 76 -18.00 7.16 7.33
N ILE A 77 -18.59 6.58 8.37
CA ILE A 77 -19.81 5.77 8.25
C ILE A 77 -20.84 6.71 7.64
N VAL A 78 -21.07 6.62 6.33
CA VAL A 78 -22.30 7.12 5.75
C VAL A 78 -23.38 6.21 6.34
N ARG A 79 -23.96 6.64 7.46
CA ARG A 79 -25.21 6.05 7.91
C ARG A 79 -26.18 6.34 6.77
N GLN A 80 -26.49 5.34 5.97
CA GLN A 80 -27.68 5.40 5.15
C GLN A 80 -28.84 5.41 6.14
N HIS A 81 -29.34 6.61 6.42
CA HIS A 81 -30.63 6.80 7.06
C HIS A 81 -31.70 6.61 5.99
N GLN A 82 -32.71 5.83 6.39
CA GLN A 82 -33.99 5.52 5.73
C GLN A 82 -34.01 4.32 4.80
#